data_AF-A0A938P7B9-F1
#
_entry.id   AF-A0A938P7B9-F1
#
_cell.length_a   1.000
_cell.length_b   1.000
_cell.length_c   1.000
_cell.angle_alpha   90.00
_cell.angle_beta   90.00
_cell.angle_gamma   90.00
#
_symmetry.space_group_name_H-M   'P 1'
#
loop_
_entity.id
_entity.type
_entity.pdbx_description
1 polymer ?
#
loop_
_entity_poly.entity_id
_entity_poly.type
_entity_poly.pdbx_seq_one_letter_code
_entity_poly.pdbx_strand_id
1 'polypeptide(L)'
;MSRRPKDLYIETQRKYEPALADLRRILAAPDLNDRDIVLHHAAMNLYVFMDEVALDVQKAWDLIDVTRLARDAGGPGRATAEEKLMEHLDHVVRNCGNAFDAAGLNQFLVFPECAGCPADLEAPCTIMRDICTYALDCFAYTRSRDPFAGMRRVGAFQILGSAGWFFDIPSSVPLALAALKRDRRLEARGAIVFLEEYFKARESAPVPDEIEQFLLNFAKRTDSRSNATGALNVLVDAGTISELHALSIIDDWKERHPWE
;
A
#
# COMPACT_ATOMS: atom_id res chain seq x y z
N MET A 1 -38.83 -1.96 -14.13
CA MET A 1 -37.96 -0.79 -13.90
C MET A 1 -38.09 -0.38 -12.43
N SER A 2 -37.20 -0.86 -11.56
CA SER A 2 -37.19 -0.49 -10.15
C SER A 2 -36.64 0.94 -10.03
N ARG A 3 -37.45 1.87 -9.50
CA ARG A 3 -36.98 3.21 -9.15
C ARG A 3 -35.98 3.07 -8.00
N ARG A 4 -34.73 3.49 -8.20
CA ARG A 4 -33.76 3.62 -7.09
C ARG A 4 -34.38 4.53 -6.01
N PRO A 5 -34.33 4.17 -4.73
CA PRO A 5 -34.73 5.06 -3.64
C PRO A 5 -33.96 6.38 -3.77
N LYS A 6 -34.66 7.52 -3.62
CA LYS A 6 -34.05 8.86 -3.70
C LYS A 6 -33.00 9.09 -2.60
N ASP A 7 -32.99 8.26 -1.57
CA ASP A 7 -32.17 8.41 -0.36
C ASP A 7 -30.76 7.78 -0.48
N LEU A 8 -30.45 7.16 -1.63
CA LEU A 8 -29.14 6.57 -1.94
C LEU A 8 -28.29 7.45 -2.89
N TYR A 9 -28.75 8.68 -3.17
CA TYR A 9 -27.94 9.64 -3.92
C TYR A 9 -26.91 10.24 -2.98
N ILE A 10 -25.68 9.76 -3.03
CA ILE A 10 -24.57 10.44 -2.36
C ILE A 10 -24.29 11.70 -3.16
N GLU A 11 -24.69 12.86 -2.64
CA GLU A 11 -24.26 14.14 -3.19
C GLU A 11 -22.74 14.24 -3.07
N THR A 12 -22.07 14.68 -4.13
CA THR A 12 -20.64 15.01 -4.06
C THR A 12 -20.47 16.13 -3.04
N GLN A 13 -19.92 15.79 -1.89
CA GLN A 13 -19.72 16.73 -0.80
C GLN A 13 -18.60 17.70 -1.16
N ARG A 14 -18.78 18.98 -0.81
CA ARG A 14 -17.78 20.04 -1.04
C ARG A 14 -16.88 20.28 0.18
N LYS A 15 -17.13 19.56 1.27
CA LYS A 15 -16.41 19.67 2.54
C LYS A 15 -16.08 18.27 3.05
N TYR A 16 -14.93 18.16 3.72
CA TYR A 16 -14.41 16.90 4.22
C TYR A 16 -15.31 16.29 5.31
N GLU A 17 -15.71 17.08 6.30
CA GLU A 17 -16.41 16.56 7.49
C GLU A 17 -17.79 15.96 7.15
N PRO A 18 -18.62 16.58 6.29
CA PRO A 18 -19.85 15.94 5.82
C PRO A 18 -19.61 14.64 5.03
N ALA A 19 -18.58 14.62 4.16
CA ALA A 19 -18.23 13.43 3.38
C ALA A 19 -17.83 12.25 4.29
N LEU A 20 -17.01 12.53 5.30
CA LEU A 20 -16.60 11.56 6.30
C LEU A 20 -17.79 11.06 7.13
N ALA A 21 -18.70 11.96 7.54
CA ALA A 21 -19.88 11.60 8.30
C ALA A 21 -20.81 10.68 7.50
N ASP A 22 -21.01 10.95 6.22
CA ASP A 22 -21.77 10.09 5.32
C ASP A 22 -21.16 8.69 5.22
N LEU A 23 -19.84 8.60 4.99
CA LEU A 23 -19.16 7.31 4.93
C LEU A 23 -19.30 6.52 6.24
N ARG A 24 -19.07 7.16 7.39
CA ARG A 24 -19.25 6.53 8.71
C ARG A 24 -20.67 6.02 8.92
N ARG A 25 -21.67 6.81 8.52
CA ARG A 25 -23.10 6.42 8.61
C ARG A 25 -23.40 5.20 7.74
N ILE A 26 -22.90 5.17 6.50
CA ILE A 26 -23.12 4.06 5.56
C ILE A 26 -22.40 2.79 6.05
N LEU A 27 -21.18 2.90 6.58
CA LEU A 27 -20.44 1.79 7.17
C LEU A 27 -21.15 1.17 8.40
N ALA A 28 -21.78 2.00 9.23
CA ALA A 28 -22.50 1.55 10.41
C ALA A 28 -23.80 0.79 10.08
N ALA A 29 -24.42 1.07 8.93
CA ALA A 29 -25.67 0.47 8.51
C ALA A 29 -25.67 0.21 6.98
N PRO A 30 -24.89 -0.79 6.51
CA PRO A 30 -24.79 -1.08 5.09
C PRO A 30 -26.12 -1.62 4.53
N ASP A 31 -26.57 -1.06 3.40
CA ASP A 31 -27.75 -1.56 2.70
C ASP A 31 -27.43 -2.90 2.02
N LEU A 32 -28.06 -3.98 2.50
CA LEU A 32 -27.85 -5.33 1.96
C LEU A 32 -28.34 -5.51 0.51
N ASN A 33 -29.17 -4.58 0.01
CA ASN A 33 -29.64 -4.59 -1.37
C ASN A 33 -28.70 -3.82 -2.32
N ASP A 34 -27.76 -3.06 -1.78
CA ASP A 34 -26.80 -2.33 -2.58
C ASP A 34 -25.61 -3.23 -2.95
N ARG A 35 -25.44 -3.44 -4.26
CA ARG A 35 -24.33 -4.23 -4.82
C ARG A 35 -23.08 -3.37 -4.94
N ASP A 36 -22.62 -2.88 -3.80
CA ASP A 36 -21.32 -2.22 -3.64
C ASP A 36 -21.24 -0.77 -4.15
N ILE A 37 -22.35 -0.13 -4.57
CA ILE A 37 -22.30 1.15 -5.28
C ILE A 37 -22.18 2.34 -4.32
N VAL A 38 -22.99 2.39 -3.27
CA VAL A 38 -23.09 3.53 -2.35
C VAL A 38 -21.85 3.61 -1.49
N LEU A 39 -21.41 2.49 -0.90
CA LEU A 39 -20.20 2.53 -0.08
C LEU A 39 -18.95 2.85 -0.90
N HIS A 40 -18.85 2.36 -2.14
CA HIS A 40 -17.78 2.74 -3.07
C HIS A 40 -17.80 4.25 -3.38
N HIS A 41 -18.95 4.81 -3.76
CA HIS A 41 -19.05 6.24 -4.04
C HIS A 41 -18.78 7.11 -2.79
N ALA A 42 -19.20 6.67 -1.60
CA ALA A 42 -18.88 7.36 -0.35
C ALA A 42 -17.38 7.42 -0.10
N ALA A 43 -16.67 6.30 -0.31
CA ALA A 43 -15.22 6.26 -0.21
C ALA A 43 -14.56 7.15 -1.28
N MET A 44 -15.03 7.09 -2.54
CA MET A 44 -14.51 7.92 -3.63
C MET A 44 -14.69 9.43 -3.39
N ASN A 45 -15.77 9.84 -2.74
CA ASN A 45 -16.00 11.24 -2.41
C ASN A 45 -14.92 11.84 -1.49
N LEU A 46 -14.20 11.02 -0.72
CA LEU A 46 -13.09 11.52 0.09
C LEU A 46 -11.85 11.89 -0.74
N TYR A 47 -11.69 11.32 -1.94
CA TYR A 47 -10.49 11.51 -2.77
C TYR A 47 -10.20 12.98 -3.11
N VAL A 48 -11.24 13.82 -3.26
CA VAL A 48 -11.06 15.23 -3.61
C VAL A 48 -10.40 16.06 -2.49
N PHE A 49 -10.24 15.50 -1.29
CA PHE A 49 -9.66 16.16 -0.12
C PHE A 49 -8.24 15.69 0.20
N MET A 50 -7.59 14.87 -0.64
CA MET A 50 -6.29 14.28 -0.28
C MET A 50 -5.17 15.31 -0.07
N ASP A 51 -5.19 16.44 -0.78
CA ASP A 51 -4.25 17.54 -0.56
C ASP A 51 -4.46 18.20 0.80
N GLU A 52 -5.73 18.35 1.22
CA GLU A 52 -6.08 18.88 2.53
C GLU A 52 -5.68 17.89 3.65
N VAL A 53 -5.92 16.60 3.43
CA VAL A 53 -5.56 15.54 4.38
C VAL A 53 -4.04 15.45 4.58
N ALA A 54 -3.24 15.69 3.53
CA ALA A 54 -1.77 15.65 3.61
C ALA A 54 -1.15 16.79 4.43
N LEU A 55 -1.95 17.80 4.82
CA LEU A 55 -1.52 18.96 5.60
C LEU A 55 -2.19 19.04 6.98
N ASP A 56 -3.19 18.21 7.24
CA ASP A 56 -3.98 18.22 8.48
C ASP A 56 -3.93 16.85 9.17
N VAL A 57 -3.18 16.79 10.27
CA VAL A 57 -2.98 15.58 11.07
C VAL A 57 -4.31 14.99 11.53
N GLN A 58 -5.28 15.83 11.92
CA GLN A 58 -6.57 15.35 12.42
C GLN A 58 -7.37 14.68 11.31
N LYS A 59 -7.32 15.22 10.08
CA LYS A 59 -7.99 14.63 8.91
C LYS A 59 -7.32 13.33 8.46
N ALA A 60 -5.99 13.24 8.58
CA ALA A 60 -5.29 11.99 8.33
C ALA A 60 -5.70 10.90 9.34
N TRP A 61 -5.79 11.24 10.63
CA TRP A 61 -6.29 10.32 11.65
C TRP A 61 -7.72 9.89 11.39
N ASP A 62 -8.60 10.82 11.01
CA ASP A 62 -9.98 10.52 10.64
C ASP A 62 -10.06 9.55 9.44
N LEU A 63 -9.18 9.71 8.45
CA LEU A 63 -9.08 8.81 7.29
C LEU A 63 -8.57 7.42 7.69
N ILE A 64 -7.54 7.34 8.52
CA ILE A 64 -7.04 6.07 9.05
C ILE A 64 -8.15 5.35 9.82
N ASP A 65 -8.87 6.07 10.68
CA ASP A 65 -9.93 5.49 11.50
C ASP A 65 -11.11 5.00 10.67
N VAL A 66 -11.55 5.74 9.65
CA VAL A 66 -12.62 5.26 8.76
C VAL A 66 -12.16 4.07 7.91
N THR A 67 -10.87 3.99 7.57
CA THR A 67 -10.28 2.80 6.92
C THR A 67 -10.32 1.59 7.84
N ARG A 68 -10.00 1.75 9.13
CA ARG A 68 -10.16 0.69 10.15
C ARG A 68 -11.63 0.28 10.30
N LEU A 69 -12.57 1.23 10.28
CA LEU A 69 -14.00 0.92 10.32
C LEU A 69 -14.44 0.10 9.10
N ALA A 70 -13.99 0.44 7.89
CA ALA A 70 -14.30 -0.31 6.68
C ALA A 70 -13.74 -1.75 6.74
N ARG A 71 -12.53 -1.90 7.28
CA ARG A 71 -11.88 -3.20 7.52
C ARG A 71 -12.69 -4.11 8.45
N ASP A 72 -13.28 -3.54 9.50
CA ASP A 72 -14.05 -4.29 10.51
C ASP A 72 -15.53 -4.48 10.11
N ALA A 73 -16.05 -3.65 9.20
CA ALA A 73 -17.44 -3.71 8.74
C ALA A 73 -17.81 -5.06 8.10
N GLY A 74 -19.09 -5.40 8.11
CA GLY A 74 -19.67 -6.53 7.37
C GLY A 74 -20.51 -6.05 6.19
N GLY A 75 -20.95 -6.97 5.33
CA GLY A 75 -21.90 -6.68 4.26
C GLY A 75 -21.28 -6.32 2.91
N PRO A 76 -22.14 -6.07 1.89
CA PRO A 76 -21.73 -5.69 0.54
C PRO A 76 -20.87 -4.41 0.53
N GLY A 77 -19.97 -4.31 -0.43
CA GLY A 77 -19.19 -3.11 -0.75
C GLY A 77 -18.01 -2.86 0.16
N ARG A 78 -17.92 -3.53 1.33
CA ARG A 78 -16.86 -3.26 2.31
C ARG A 78 -15.45 -3.42 1.76
N ALA A 79 -15.22 -4.44 0.92
CA ALA A 79 -13.90 -4.77 0.40
C ALA A 79 -13.45 -3.70 -0.60
N THR A 80 -14.36 -3.30 -1.48
CA THR A 80 -14.15 -2.20 -2.42
C THR A 80 -13.93 -0.87 -1.70
N ALA A 81 -14.66 -0.60 -0.62
CA ALA A 81 -14.48 0.60 0.17
C ALA A 81 -13.13 0.61 0.88
N GLU A 82 -12.76 -0.51 1.51
CA GLU A 82 -11.46 -0.69 2.16
C GLU A 82 -10.32 -0.51 1.15
N GLU A 83 -10.41 -1.12 -0.03
CA GLU A 83 -9.45 -0.93 -1.13
C GLU A 83 -9.29 0.54 -1.50
N LYS A 84 -10.40 1.26 -1.73
CA LYS A 84 -10.36 2.68 -2.08
C LYS A 84 -9.81 3.56 -0.98
N LEU A 85 -10.13 3.28 0.26
CA LEU A 85 -9.56 4.01 1.39
C LEU A 85 -8.05 3.75 1.53
N MET A 86 -7.56 2.55 1.22
CA MET A 86 -6.11 2.28 1.17
C MET A 86 -5.42 3.00 0.00
N GLU A 87 -6.05 3.09 -1.17
CA GLU A 87 -5.55 3.92 -2.28
C GLU A 87 -5.45 5.39 -1.89
N HIS A 88 -6.43 5.90 -1.14
CA HIS A 88 -6.41 7.28 -0.63
C HIS A 88 -5.26 7.50 0.35
N LEU A 89 -5.02 6.57 1.27
CA LEU A 89 -3.87 6.63 2.18
C LEU A 89 -2.53 6.64 1.42
N ASP A 90 -2.38 5.84 0.36
CA ASP A 90 -1.20 5.88 -0.52
C ASP A 90 -1.05 7.25 -1.21
N HIS A 91 -2.15 7.85 -1.67
CA HIS A 91 -2.14 9.18 -2.27
C HIS A 91 -1.69 10.26 -1.27
N VAL A 92 -2.18 10.19 -0.03
CA VAL A 92 -1.75 11.11 1.04
C VAL A 92 -0.25 10.96 1.29
N VAL A 93 0.28 9.73 1.34
CA VAL A 93 1.72 9.49 1.48
C VAL A 93 2.52 10.15 0.35
N ARG A 94 2.09 10.02 -0.91
CA ARG A 94 2.73 10.68 -2.05
C ARG A 94 2.67 12.21 -1.94
N ASN A 95 1.56 12.76 -1.49
CA ASN A 95 1.41 14.21 -1.27
C ASN A 95 2.32 14.72 -0.14
N CYS A 96 2.46 13.97 0.95
CA CYS A 96 3.46 14.27 1.98
C CYS A 96 4.89 14.19 1.41
N GLY A 97 5.17 13.21 0.56
CA GLY A 97 6.44 13.10 -0.17
C GLY A 97 6.77 14.32 -1.03
N ASN A 98 5.79 14.83 -1.78
CA ASN A 98 5.96 16.06 -2.56
C ASN A 98 6.39 17.26 -1.70
N ALA A 99 5.90 17.34 -0.45
CA ALA A 99 6.32 18.39 0.49
C ALA A 99 7.79 18.21 0.92
N PHE A 100 8.23 16.97 1.13
CA PHE A 100 9.63 16.67 1.45
C PHE A 100 10.57 16.98 0.28
N ASP A 101 10.18 16.62 -0.94
CA ASP A 101 10.92 16.95 -2.16
C ASP A 101 11.03 18.47 -2.36
N ALA A 102 9.92 19.19 -2.18
CA ALA A 102 9.89 20.65 -2.29
C ALA A 102 10.79 21.33 -1.25
N ALA A 103 10.94 20.73 -0.07
CA ALA A 103 11.86 21.18 0.97
C ALA A 103 13.31 20.72 0.77
N GLY A 104 13.58 19.87 -0.23
CA GLY A 104 14.92 19.33 -0.51
C GLY A 104 15.41 18.38 0.59
N LEU A 105 14.53 17.56 1.16
CA LEU A 105 14.91 16.57 2.16
C LEU A 105 15.77 15.47 1.51
N ASN A 106 17.09 15.53 1.74
CA ASN A 106 18.06 14.64 1.12
C ASN A 106 18.47 13.42 1.97
N GLN A 107 17.81 13.21 3.12
CA GLN A 107 18.12 12.12 4.04
C GLN A 107 16.86 11.36 4.43
N PHE A 108 17.00 10.05 4.63
CA PHE A 108 15.92 9.24 5.17
C PHE A 108 15.62 9.61 6.63
N LEU A 109 14.33 9.68 6.94
CA LEU A 109 13.84 9.81 8.30
C LEU A 109 13.78 8.43 8.97
N VAL A 110 14.23 8.36 10.22
CA VAL A 110 14.23 7.10 10.97
C VAL A 110 12.82 6.82 11.49
N PHE A 111 12.23 5.70 11.09
CA PHE A 111 10.92 5.25 11.57
C PHE A 111 11.04 4.46 12.89
N PRO A 112 10.13 4.64 13.87
CA PRO A 112 8.96 5.54 13.89
C PRO A 112 9.23 6.94 14.45
N GLU A 113 10.44 7.26 14.88
CA GLU A 113 10.74 8.47 15.63
C GLU A 113 10.67 9.75 14.80
N CYS A 114 10.68 9.65 13.47
CA CYS A 114 10.74 10.80 12.56
C CYS A 114 11.97 11.68 12.82
N ALA A 115 13.06 11.07 13.32
CA ALA A 115 14.26 11.79 13.70
C ALA A 115 14.87 12.48 12.47
N GLY A 116 15.22 13.77 12.63
CA GLY A 116 15.77 14.59 11.54
C GLY A 116 14.72 15.31 10.69
N CYS A 117 13.43 15.26 11.06
CA CYS A 117 12.38 16.00 10.37
C CYS A 117 12.46 17.53 10.66
N PRO A 118 12.46 18.38 9.62
CA PRO A 118 12.32 19.83 9.77
C PRO A 118 10.98 20.24 10.39
N ALA A 119 10.96 21.34 11.16
CA ALA A 119 9.77 21.79 11.89
C ALA A 119 8.60 22.19 10.96
N ASP A 120 8.90 22.74 9.78
CA ASP A 120 7.93 23.06 8.73
C ASP A 120 7.33 21.83 8.05
N LEU A 121 7.93 20.66 8.26
CA LEU A 121 7.49 19.36 7.75
C LEU A 121 6.88 18.45 8.83
N GLU A 122 6.69 18.95 10.05
CA GLU A 122 6.20 18.16 11.19
C GLU A 122 4.85 17.48 10.89
N ALA A 123 3.91 18.20 10.27
CA ALA A 123 2.59 17.65 9.94
C ALA A 123 2.67 16.54 8.87
N PRO A 124 3.24 16.77 7.66
CA PRO A 124 3.43 15.70 6.66
C PRO A 124 4.20 14.48 7.21
N CYS A 125 5.18 14.71 8.08
CA CYS A 125 5.96 13.64 8.70
C CYS A 125 5.13 12.81 9.69
N THR A 126 4.38 13.48 10.56
CA THR A 126 3.43 12.83 11.48
C THR A 126 2.40 12.00 10.71
N ILE A 127 1.83 12.56 9.65
CA ILE A 127 0.84 11.91 8.80
C ILE A 127 1.44 10.65 8.14
N MET A 128 2.59 10.76 7.47
CA MET A 128 3.22 9.63 6.80
C MET A 128 3.59 8.52 7.80
N ARG A 129 4.13 8.87 8.98
CA ARG A 129 4.42 7.91 10.06
C ARG A 129 3.19 7.14 10.50
N ASP A 130 2.07 7.83 10.72
CA ASP A 130 0.85 7.20 11.23
C ASP A 130 0.19 6.31 10.18
N ILE A 131 0.27 6.71 8.90
CA ILE A 131 -0.16 5.87 7.78
C ILE A 131 0.74 4.63 7.64
N CYS A 132 2.06 4.77 7.79
CA CYS A 132 2.99 3.62 7.81
C CYS A 132 2.70 2.67 8.97
N THR A 133 2.39 3.21 10.15
CA THR A 133 1.98 2.41 11.32
C THR A 133 0.72 1.62 11.01
N TYR A 134 -0.30 2.26 10.42
CA TYR A 134 -1.50 1.57 9.94
C TYR A 134 -1.19 0.45 8.92
N ALA A 135 -0.29 0.70 7.96
CA ALA A 135 0.12 -0.30 6.98
C ALA A 135 0.82 -1.49 7.64
N LEU A 136 1.69 -1.27 8.63
CA LEU A 136 2.32 -2.33 9.40
C LEU A 136 1.29 -3.15 10.19
N ASP A 137 0.30 -2.49 10.81
CA ASP A 137 -0.80 -3.16 11.53
C ASP A 137 -1.60 -4.11 10.63
N CYS A 138 -1.69 -3.83 9.33
CA CYS A 138 -2.43 -4.67 8.38
C CYS A 138 -1.84 -6.08 8.22
N PHE A 139 -0.54 -6.26 8.51
CA PHE A 139 0.10 -7.57 8.48
C PHE A 139 -0.19 -8.41 9.73
N ALA A 140 -0.43 -7.77 10.87
CA ALA A 140 -0.79 -8.41 12.13
C ALA A 140 -2.31 -8.65 12.26
N TYR A 141 -3.12 -7.87 11.54
CA TYR A 141 -4.57 -7.96 11.61
C TYR A 141 -5.09 -9.32 11.13
N THR A 142 -5.95 -9.93 11.96
CA THR A 142 -6.62 -11.19 11.64
C THR A 142 -8.13 -11.06 11.85
N ARG A 143 -8.90 -11.61 10.91
CA ARG A 143 -10.35 -11.70 10.98
C ARG A 143 -10.81 -13.02 10.40
N SER A 144 -11.80 -13.63 11.05
CA SER A 144 -12.37 -14.89 10.58
C SER A 144 -13.02 -14.70 9.21
N ARG A 145 -12.69 -15.60 8.27
CA ARG A 145 -13.20 -15.60 6.88
C ARG A 145 -13.06 -14.24 6.21
N ASP A 146 -11.88 -13.65 6.26
CA ASP A 146 -11.60 -12.37 5.62
C ASP A 146 -11.15 -12.54 4.15
N PRO A 147 -12.04 -12.41 3.16
CA PRO A 147 -11.69 -12.50 1.75
C PRO A 147 -10.73 -11.39 1.28
N PHE A 148 -10.66 -10.27 2.00
CA PHE A 148 -9.87 -9.10 1.58
C PHE A 148 -8.46 -9.08 2.17
N ALA A 149 -8.10 -10.03 3.05
CA ALA A 149 -6.83 -10.02 3.76
C ALA A 149 -5.60 -9.97 2.84
N GLY A 150 -5.66 -10.63 1.67
CA GLY A 150 -4.57 -10.59 0.69
C GLY A 150 -4.42 -9.23 0.04
N MET A 151 -5.52 -8.65 -0.45
CA MET A 151 -5.53 -7.33 -1.07
C MET A 151 -5.15 -6.22 -0.09
N ARG A 152 -5.58 -6.32 1.18
CA ARG A 152 -5.14 -5.42 2.25
C ARG A 152 -3.61 -5.41 2.39
N ARG A 153 -2.98 -6.58 2.41
CA ARG A 153 -1.51 -6.67 2.49
C ARG A 153 -0.82 -6.11 1.25
N VAL A 154 -1.41 -6.27 0.07
CA VAL A 154 -0.91 -5.63 -1.16
C VAL A 154 -0.97 -4.10 -1.04
N GLY A 155 -2.11 -3.54 -0.61
CA GLY A 155 -2.24 -2.10 -0.37
C GLY A 155 -1.29 -1.59 0.71
N ALA A 156 -1.04 -2.38 1.77
CA ALA A 156 -0.07 -2.03 2.80
C ALA A 156 1.36 -2.00 2.26
N PHE A 157 1.75 -2.95 1.41
CA PHE A 157 3.04 -2.90 0.72
C PHE A 157 3.18 -1.68 -0.19
N GLN A 158 2.11 -1.29 -0.90
CA GLN A 158 2.11 -0.10 -1.74
C GLN A 158 2.36 1.17 -0.93
N ILE A 159 1.64 1.34 0.18
CA ILE A 159 1.82 2.46 1.12
C ILE A 159 3.26 2.51 1.64
N LEU A 160 3.79 1.37 2.09
CA LEU A 160 5.16 1.28 2.61
C LEU A 160 6.22 1.53 1.53
N GLY A 161 5.94 1.16 0.27
CA GLY A 161 6.80 1.42 -0.87
C GLY A 161 6.90 2.92 -1.16
N SER A 162 5.75 3.60 -1.25
CA SER A 162 5.67 5.06 -1.41
C SER A 162 6.37 5.81 -0.28
N ALA A 163 6.17 5.39 0.97
CA ALA A 163 6.82 6.00 2.13
C ALA A 163 8.33 5.68 2.22
N GLY A 164 8.75 4.52 1.70
CA GLY A 164 10.12 4.03 1.73
C GLY A 164 11.14 4.86 0.97
N TRP A 165 10.67 5.84 0.18
CA TRP A 165 11.48 6.89 -0.46
C TRP A 165 11.95 7.97 0.51
N PHE A 166 11.26 8.14 1.64
CA PHE A 166 11.54 9.20 2.61
C PHE A 166 11.84 8.64 4.00
N PHE A 167 11.32 7.47 4.33
CA PHE A 167 11.50 6.81 5.61
C PHE A 167 12.35 5.55 5.47
N ASP A 168 13.24 5.33 6.44
CA ASP A 168 13.88 4.03 6.61
C ASP A 168 13.01 3.13 7.49
N ILE A 169 12.41 2.11 6.87
CA ILE A 169 11.45 1.19 7.51
C ILE A 169 11.94 -0.26 7.40
N PRO A 170 13.10 -0.62 7.99
CA PRO A 170 13.71 -1.94 7.79
C PRO A 170 12.84 -3.10 8.28
N SER A 171 11.92 -2.86 9.22
CA SER A 171 10.96 -3.86 9.71
C SER A 171 10.00 -4.38 8.63
N SER A 172 9.81 -3.65 7.53
CA SER A 172 8.93 -4.03 6.43
C SER A 172 9.54 -5.07 5.48
N VAL A 173 10.87 -5.14 5.39
CA VAL A 173 11.59 -6.10 4.53
C VAL A 173 11.31 -7.56 4.95
N PRO A 174 11.44 -7.97 6.22
CA PRO A 174 11.06 -9.31 6.66
C PRO A 174 9.60 -9.69 6.33
N LEU A 175 8.68 -8.73 6.33
CA LEU A 175 7.26 -8.96 5.98
C LEU A 175 7.12 -9.30 4.49
N ALA A 176 7.84 -8.58 3.62
CA ALA A 176 7.88 -8.87 2.19
C ALA A 176 8.47 -10.25 1.91
N LEU A 177 9.60 -10.60 2.52
CA LEU A 177 10.21 -11.92 2.37
C LEU A 177 9.27 -13.04 2.87
N ALA A 178 8.54 -12.82 3.96
CA ALA A 178 7.55 -13.77 4.45
C ALA A 178 6.38 -13.96 3.47
N ALA A 179 5.94 -12.90 2.77
CA ALA A 179 4.93 -12.99 1.73
C ALA A 179 5.42 -13.83 0.52
N LEU A 180 6.66 -13.63 0.09
CA LEU A 180 7.29 -14.42 -0.99
C LEU A 180 7.49 -15.90 -0.62
N LYS A 181 7.76 -16.20 0.67
CA LYS A 181 7.84 -17.60 1.15
C LYS A 181 6.53 -18.35 0.98
N ARG A 182 5.39 -17.68 1.17
CA ARG A 182 4.04 -18.28 1.04
C ARG A 182 3.58 -18.47 -0.41
N ASP A 183 4.27 -17.83 -1.36
CA ASP A 183 4.04 -17.90 -2.81
C ASP A 183 2.58 -17.71 -3.24
N ARG A 184 1.88 -16.78 -2.58
CA ARG A 184 0.55 -16.35 -3.02
C ARG A 184 0.72 -15.32 -4.11
N ARG A 185 0.46 -15.68 -5.38
CA ARG A 185 0.73 -14.87 -6.59
C ARG A 185 0.52 -13.36 -6.41
N LEU A 186 -0.65 -12.93 -5.94
CA LEU A 186 -0.98 -11.51 -5.75
C LEU A 186 -0.19 -10.83 -4.62
N GLU A 187 -0.11 -11.46 -3.44
CA GLU A 187 0.65 -10.91 -2.30
C GLU A 187 2.15 -10.87 -2.60
N ALA A 188 2.66 -11.87 -3.32
CA ALA A 188 4.04 -11.93 -3.76
C ALA A 188 4.38 -10.79 -4.71
N ARG A 189 3.47 -10.45 -5.65
CA ARG A 189 3.66 -9.30 -6.54
C ARG A 189 3.73 -7.99 -5.76
N GLY A 190 2.82 -7.77 -4.80
CA GLY A 190 2.86 -6.59 -3.93
C GLY A 190 4.16 -6.49 -3.13
N ALA A 191 4.64 -7.61 -2.58
CA ALA A 191 5.90 -7.67 -1.85
C ALA A 191 7.12 -7.36 -2.74
N ILE A 192 7.14 -7.86 -3.99
CA ILE A 192 8.21 -7.56 -4.95
C ILE A 192 8.25 -6.07 -5.27
N VAL A 193 7.09 -5.47 -5.60
CA VAL A 193 7.01 -4.04 -5.93
C VAL A 193 7.49 -3.19 -4.75
N PHE A 194 7.10 -3.55 -3.51
CA PHE A 194 7.63 -2.90 -2.33
C PHE A 194 9.16 -3.01 -2.22
N LEU A 195 9.74 -4.20 -2.42
CA LEU A 195 11.20 -4.40 -2.35
C LEU A 195 11.94 -3.60 -3.44
N GLU A 196 11.35 -3.51 -4.63
CA GLU A 196 11.87 -2.72 -5.75
C GLU A 196 11.96 -1.23 -5.35
N GLU A 197 10.84 -0.64 -4.91
CA GLU A 197 10.81 0.76 -4.46
C GLU A 197 11.75 1.00 -3.27
N TYR A 198 11.77 0.08 -2.30
CA TYR A 198 12.61 0.18 -1.10
C TYR A 198 14.10 0.20 -1.43
N PHE A 199 14.61 -0.76 -2.22
CA PHE A 199 16.03 -0.80 -2.55
C PHE A 199 16.43 0.25 -3.58
N LYS A 200 15.54 0.58 -4.52
CA LYS A 200 15.77 1.65 -5.50
C LYS A 200 15.98 3.01 -4.84
N ALA A 201 15.16 3.36 -3.85
CA ALA A 201 15.32 4.61 -3.11
C ALA A 201 16.70 4.72 -2.43
N ARG A 202 17.37 3.60 -2.17
CA ARG A 202 18.64 3.54 -1.45
C ARG A 202 19.87 3.55 -2.36
N GLU A 203 19.70 3.75 -3.68
CA GLU A 203 20.64 3.92 -4.84
C GLU A 203 22.10 3.41 -4.72
N SER A 204 22.76 3.56 -3.59
CA SER A 204 24.14 3.18 -3.27
C SER A 204 24.30 2.07 -2.23
N ALA A 205 23.21 1.61 -1.59
CA ALA A 205 23.26 0.53 -0.61
C ALA A 205 23.02 -0.83 -1.30
N PRO A 206 24.00 -1.75 -1.29
CA PRO A 206 23.80 -3.07 -1.88
C PRO A 206 22.70 -3.82 -1.13
N VAL A 207 21.95 -4.64 -1.85
CA VAL A 207 21.02 -5.59 -1.24
C VAL A 207 21.84 -6.55 -0.37
N PRO A 208 21.47 -6.78 0.90
CA PRO A 208 22.16 -7.75 1.74
C PRO A 208 22.20 -9.15 1.11
N ASP A 209 23.34 -9.84 1.17
CA ASP A 209 23.57 -11.16 0.55
C ASP A 209 22.46 -12.18 0.86
N GLU A 210 21.93 -12.17 2.09
CA GLU A 210 20.84 -13.07 2.50
C GLU A 210 19.54 -12.82 1.73
N ILE A 211 19.26 -11.55 1.39
CA ILE A 211 18.10 -11.13 0.61
C ILE A 211 18.33 -11.41 -0.86
N GLU A 212 19.52 -11.12 -1.37
CA GLU A 212 19.93 -11.47 -2.73
C GLU A 212 19.72 -12.97 -2.99
N GLN A 213 20.33 -13.80 -2.15
CA GLN A 213 20.26 -15.26 -2.28
C GLN A 213 18.81 -15.76 -2.16
N PHE A 214 18.01 -15.14 -1.30
CA PHE A 214 16.59 -15.45 -1.19
C PHE A 214 15.82 -15.13 -2.47
N LEU A 215 16.02 -13.95 -3.06
CA LEU A 215 15.34 -13.50 -4.27
C LEU A 215 15.75 -14.33 -5.51
N LEU A 216 17.04 -14.65 -5.64
CA LEU A 216 17.54 -15.57 -6.68
C LEU A 216 16.88 -16.95 -6.58
N ASN A 217 16.78 -17.50 -5.37
CA ASN A 217 16.14 -18.81 -5.14
C ASN A 217 14.63 -18.75 -5.36
N PHE A 218 13.98 -17.65 -4.99
CA PHE A 218 12.56 -17.42 -5.25
C PHE A 218 12.29 -17.36 -6.76
N ALA A 219 13.06 -16.58 -7.52
CA ALA A 219 12.89 -16.46 -8.97
C ALA A 219 13.03 -17.81 -9.69
N LYS A 220 13.94 -18.67 -9.23
CA LYS A 220 14.16 -20.01 -9.80
C LYS A 220 13.05 -21.02 -9.49
N ARG A 221 12.23 -20.80 -8.45
CA ARG A 221 11.26 -21.78 -7.93
C ARG A 221 9.79 -21.39 -8.10
N THR A 222 9.49 -20.10 -8.25
CA THR A 222 8.10 -19.65 -8.41
C THR A 222 7.57 -20.08 -9.77
N ASP A 223 6.32 -20.53 -9.81
CA ASP A 223 5.65 -20.93 -11.05
C ASP A 223 5.18 -19.73 -11.88
N SER A 224 5.33 -18.49 -11.39
CA SER A 224 4.88 -17.29 -12.10
C SER A 224 6.04 -16.55 -12.74
N ARG A 225 6.04 -16.47 -14.07
CA ARG A 225 7.05 -15.69 -14.82
C ARG A 225 7.14 -14.24 -14.34
N SER A 226 5.99 -13.60 -14.08
CA SER A 226 5.95 -12.21 -13.60
C SER A 226 6.62 -12.04 -12.23
N ASN A 227 6.44 -13.00 -11.32
CA ASN A 227 7.10 -12.97 -10.01
C ASN A 227 8.58 -13.29 -10.12
N ALA A 228 8.97 -14.22 -11.00
CA ALA A 228 10.37 -14.52 -11.26
C ALA A 228 11.12 -13.31 -11.81
N THR A 229 10.59 -12.68 -12.87
CA THR A 229 11.16 -11.46 -13.44
C THR A 229 11.18 -10.32 -12.43
N GLY A 230 10.09 -10.10 -11.69
CA GLY A 230 10.02 -9.03 -10.70
C GLY A 230 11.07 -9.17 -9.59
N ALA A 231 11.28 -10.39 -9.06
CA ALA A 231 12.31 -10.62 -8.04
C ALA A 231 13.73 -10.38 -8.56
N LEU A 232 14.00 -10.67 -9.84
CA LEU A 232 15.28 -10.38 -10.47
C LEU A 232 15.47 -8.88 -10.75
N ASN A 233 14.40 -8.17 -11.14
CA ASN A 233 14.47 -6.72 -11.35
C ASN A 233 14.88 -5.98 -10.08
N VAL A 234 14.40 -6.40 -8.91
CA VAL A 234 14.86 -5.84 -7.62
C VAL A 234 16.39 -5.88 -7.50
N LEU A 235 17.02 -7.00 -7.90
CA LEU A 235 18.47 -7.18 -7.82
C LEU A 235 19.22 -6.42 -8.91
N VAL A 236 18.63 -6.29 -10.10
CA VAL A 236 19.20 -5.52 -11.22
C VAL A 236 19.19 -4.04 -10.90
N ASP A 237 18.04 -3.51 -10.48
CA ASP A 237 17.84 -2.08 -10.20
C ASP A 237 18.68 -1.62 -9.00
N ALA A 238 18.89 -2.51 -8.01
CA ALA A 238 19.81 -2.28 -6.91
C ALA A 238 21.29 -2.52 -7.27
N GLY A 239 21.61 -2.80 -8.54
CA GLY A 239 22.99 -2.99 -9.03
C GLY A 239 23.70 -4.23 -8.49
N THR A 240 22.95 -5.19 -7.93
CA THR A 240 23.48 -6.41 -7.29
C THR A 240 23.83 -7.49 -8.32
N ILE A 241 23.02 -7.62 -9.38
CA ILE A 241 23.30 -8.50 -10.52
C ILE A 241 23.17 -7.74 -11.84
N SER A 242 23.83 -8.23 -12.90
CA SER A 242 23.67 -7.67 -14.23
C SER A 242 22.37 -8.12 -14.91
N GLU A 243 21.86 -7.31 -15.85
CA GLU A 243 20.74 -7.69 -16.71
C GLU A 243 20.97 -9.02 -17.45
N LEU A 244 22.21 -9.26 -17.92
CA LEU A 244 22.58 -10.50 -18.60
C LEU A 244 22.46 -11.73 -17.67
N HIS A 245 22.83 -11.59 -16.40
CA HIS A 245 22.67 -12.66 -15.43
C HIS A 245 21.18 -12.91 -15.15
N ALA A 246 20.38 -11.85 -14.97
CA ALA A 246 18.93 -11.98 -14.81
C ALA A 246 18.28 -12.69 -16.01
N LEU A 247 18.66 -12.34 -17.24
CA LEU A 247 18.17 -12.98 -18.46
C LEU A 247 18.52 -14.48 -18.51
N SER A 248 19.75 -14.85 -18.15
CA SER A 248 20.16 -16.26 -18.08
C SER A 248 19.27 -17.07 -17.12
N ILE A 249 18.93 -16.51 -15.95
CA ILE A 249 18.05 -17.18 -14.98
C ILE A 249 16.63 -17.34 -15.54
N ILE A 250 16.13 -16.34 -16.27
CA ILE A 250 14.82 -16.41 -16.91
C ILE A 250 14.81 -17.44 -18.04
N ASP A 251 15.89 -17.59 -18.80
CA ASP A 251 15.97 -18.62 -19.83
C ASP A 251 15.99 -20.03 -19.20
N ASP A 252 16.78 -20.26 -18.16
CA ASP A 252 16.75 -21.50 -17.36
C ASP A 252 15.35 -21.77 -16.75
N TRP A 253 14.62 -20.71 -16.41
CA TRP A 253 13.26 -20.81 -15.88
C TRP A 253 12.27 -21.26 -16.97
N LYS A 254 12.36 -20.70 -18.20
CA LYS A 254 11.50 -21.07 -19.33
C LYS A 254 11.67 -22.53 -19.73
N GLU A 255 12.89 -23.05 -19.70
CA GLU A 255 13.17 -24.46 -19.99
C GLU A 255 12.43 -25.41 -19.03
N ARG A 256 12.27 -24.98 -17.77
CA ARG A 256 11.54 -25.73 -16.73
C ARG A 256 10.03 -25.51 -16.77
N HIS A 257 9.56 -24.43 -17.41
CA HIS A 257 8.15 -24.05 -17.51
C HIS A 257 7.74 -23.76 -18.97
N PRO A 258 7.76 -24.77 -19.86
CA PRO A 258 7.58 -24.55 -21.31
C PRO A 258 6.18 -24.08 -21.74
N TRP A 259 5.23 -23.98 -20.80
CA TRP A 259 3.83 -23.66 -21.04
C TRP A 259 3.36 -22.35 -20.37
N GLU A 260 4.25 -21.59 -19.72
CA GLU A 260 4.03 -20.23 -19.21
C GLU A 260 4.80 -19.18 -20.05
#